data_AF-A0A6M4MF84-F1
#
_entry.id   AF-A0A6M4MF84-F1
#
_cell.length_a   1.000
_cell.length_b   1.000
_cell.length_c   1.000
_cell.angle_alpha   90.00
_cell.angle_beta   90.00
_cell.angle_gamma   90.00
#
_symmetry.space_group_name_H-M   'P 1'
#
loop_
_entity.id
_entity.type
_entity.pdbx_description
1 polymer ?
#
loop_
_entity_poly.entity_id
_entity_poly.type
_entity_poly.pdbx_seq_one_letter_code
_entity_poly.pdbx_strand_id
1 'polypeptide(L)'
;MALFFTTRHIPQLQGLPLSERMQRLEAAARKMTAPEKTFLNVLKLLIIVPVFALILRTATDWSSLIWAGAVFLLYPSVVKPIQYSISAKYLPQQASKE
;
A
#
# COMPACT_ATOMS: atom_id res chain seq x y z
N MET A 1 6.08 -12.23 7.92
CA MET A 1 5.07 -11.17 7.67
C MET A 1 4.20 -11.61 6.50
N ALA A 2 2.88 -11.66 6.68
CA ALA A 2 1.97 -11.92 5.56
C ALA A 2 1.76 -10.62 4.76
N LEU A 3 1.93 -10.66 3.45
CA LEU A 3 1.58 -9.54 2.56
C LEU A 3 0.09 -9.61 2.23
N PHE A 4 -0.65 -8.54 2.53
CA PHE A 4 -2.09 -8.51 2.32
C PHE A 4 -2.44 -7.68 1.08
N PHE A 5 -2.77 -8.33 -0.04
CA PHE A 5 -3.21 -7.62 -1.25
C PHE A 5 -4.63 -7.06 -1.14
N THR A 6 -5.42 -7.60 -0.23
CA THR A 6 -6.79 -7.16 0.04
C THR A 6 -7.05 -7.10 1.53
N THR A 7 -7.86 -6.13 1.93
CA THR A 7 -8.30 -5.97 3.33
C THR A 7 -9.19 -7.12 3.81
N ARG A 8 -9.72 -7.94 2.89
CA ARG A 8 -10.49 -9.15 3.21
C ARG A 8 -9.63 -10.28 3.77
N HIS A 9 -8.35 -10.33 3.40
CA HIS A 9 -7.43 -11.37 3.85
C HIS A 9 -6.84 -11.07 5.23
N ILE A 10 -7.09 -9.88 5.79
CA ILE A 10 -6.63 -9.49 7.12
C ILE A 10 -7.56 -10.12 8.15
N PRO A 11 -7.11 -11.10 8.96
CA PRO A 11 -7.98 -11.83 9.89
C PRO A 11 -8.73 -10.91 10.85
N GLN A 12 -8.04 -9.88 11.37
CA GLN A 12 -8.59 -8.92 12.34
C GLN A 12 -9.71 -8.03 11.78
N LEU A 13 -9.89 -8.01 10.46
CA LEU A 13 -10.89 -7.20 9.75
C LEU A 13 -12.00 -8.04 9.12
N GLN A 14 -11.98 -9.36 9.30
CA GLN A 14 -13.00 -10.24 8.73
C GLN A 14 -14.39 -9.94 9.31
N GLY A 15 -15.42 -10.07 8.48
CA GLY A 15 -16.82 -9.82 8.85
C GLY A 15 -17.25 -8.35 8.88
N LEU A 16 -16.33 -7.39 8.72
CA LEU A 16 -16.66 -5.96 8.75
C LEU A 16 -17.00 -5.41 7.35
N PRO A 17 -17.92 -4.43 7.25
CA PRO A 17 -18.19 -3.75 5.99
C PRO A 17 -16.95 -2.98 5.50
N LEU A 18 -16.85 -2.74 4.19
CA LEU A 18 -15.66 -2.15 3.57
C LEU A 18 -15.26 -0.82 4.22
N SER A 19 -16.22 0.05 4.50
CA SER A 19 -15.98 1.36 5.12
C SER A 19 -15.29 1.21 6.49
N GLU A 20 -15.80 0.32 7.33
CA GLU A 20 -15.25 0.10 8.67
C GLU A 20 -13.86 -0.55 8.62
N ARG A 21 -13.65 -1.48 7.68
CA ARG A 21 -12.31 -2.04 7.42
C ARG A 21 -11.31 -0.95 7.08
N MET A 22 -11.71 0.05 6.28
CA MET A 22 -10.83 1.14 5.90
C MET A 22 -10.57 2.13 7.02
N GLN A 23 -11.59 2.48 7.80
CA GLN A 23 -11.42 3.32 8.99
C GLN A 23 -10.45 2.69 9.99
N ARG A 24 -10.62 1.40 10.30
CA ARG A 24 -9.72 0.69 11.23
C ARG A 24 -8.30 0.60 10.70
N LEU A 25 -8.14 0.33 9.40
CA LEU A 25 -6.83 0.25 8.78
C LEU A 25 -6.13 1.62 8.73
N GLU A 26 -6.88 2.71 8.54
CA GLU A 26 -6.36 4.07 8.57
C GLU A 26 -5.93 4.47 9.99
N ALA A 27 -6.75 4.15 10.99
CA ALA A 27 -6.39 4.34 12.40
C ALA A 27 -5.11 3.56 12.76
N ALA A 28 -4.97 2.34 12.25
CA ALA A 28 -3.78 1.52 12.43
C ALA A 28 -2.55 2.10 11.69
N ALA A 29 -2.74 2.63 10.47
CA ALA A 29 -1.67 3.29 9.71
C ALA A 29 -1.12 4.54 10.43
N ARG A 30 -1.96 5.28 11.16
CA ARG A 30 -1.52 6.44 11.93
C ARG A 30 -0.56 6.07 13.07
N LYS A 31 -0.72 4.87 13.63
CA LYS A 31 0.11 4.31 14.71
C LYS A 31 1.47 3.76 14.24
N MET A 32 1.72 3.71 12.94
CA MET A 32 3.03 3.30 12.41
C MET A 32 4.14 4.17 12.99
N THR A 33 5.24 3.51 13.34
CA THR A 33 6.44 4.19 13.85
C THR A 33 7.09 5.05 12.77
N ALA A 34 7.92 6.02 13.18
CA ALA A 34 8.69 6.83 12.25
C ALA A 34 9.51 6.00 11.24
N PRO A 35 10.32 4.99 11.63
CA PRO A 35 11.07 4.17 10.68
C PRO A 35 10.18 3.43 9.67
N GLU A 36 9.00 2.93 10.08
CA GLU A 36 8.09 2.25 9.16
C GLU A 36 7.44 3.20 8.14
N LYS A 37 7.06 4.42 8.58
CA LYS A 37 6.57 5.47 7.68
C LYS A 37 7.66 5.89 6.69
N THR A 38 8.90 6.06 7.17
CA THR A 38 10.05 6.37 6.33
C THR A 38 10.32 5.25 5.33
N PHE A 39 10.29 3.99 5.76
CA PHE A 39 10.45 2.84 4.87
C PHE A 39 9.40 2.83 3.75
N LEU A 40 8.12 3.03 4.09
CA LEU A 40 7.05 3.11 3.09
C LEU A 40 7.26 4.28 2.12
N ASN A 41 7.72 5.43 2.60
CA ASN A 41 7.97 6.58 1.74
C ASN A 41 9.20 6.39 0.85
N VAL A 42 10.28 5.77 1.35
CA VAL A 42 11.44 5.39 0.54
C VAL A 42 11.02 4.39 -0.53
N LEU A 43 10.20 3.39 -0.20
CA LEU A 43 9.66 2.45 -1.19
C LEU A 43 8.85 3.16 -2.27
N LYS A 44 7.98 4.12 -1.90
CA LYS A 44 7.27 4.96 -2.87
C LYS A 44 8.24 5.73 -3.75
N LEU A 45 9.27 6.33 -3.17
CA LEU A 45 10.27 7.12 -3.89
C LEU A 45 11.06 6.23 -4.88
N LEU A 46 11.47 5.04 -4.48
CA LEU A 46 12.16 4.07 -5.33
C LEU A 46 11.33 3.63 -6.53
N ILE A 47 9.99 3.69 -6.43
CA ILE A 47 9.11 3.45 -7.57
C ILE A 47 8.92 4.75 -8.36
N ILE A 48 8.65 5.87 -7.71
CA ILE A 48 8.34 7.15 -8.37
C ILE A 48 9.53 7.68 -9.19
N VAL A 49 10.76 7.58 -8.69
CA VAL A 49 11.97 8.10 -9.36
C VAL A 49 12.22 7.45 -10.73
N PRO A 50 12.34 6.11 -10.86
CA PRO A 50 12.58 5.48 -12.15
C PRO A 50 11.42 5.71 -13.12
N VAL A 51 10.22 5.88 -12.59
CA VAL A 51 9.00 6.17 -13.35
C VAL A 51 9.08 7.54 -14.01
N PHE A 52 9.39 8.57 -13.24
CA PHE A 52 9.60 9.90 -13.79
C PHE A 52 10.79 9.91 -14.76
N ALA A 53 11.87 9.19 -14.46
CA ALA A 53 13.02 9.08 -15.38
C ALA A 53 12.64 8.42 -16.72
N LEU A 54 11.83 7.35 -16.69
CA LEU A 54 11.32 6.70 -17.90
C LEU A 54 10.42 7.64 -18.69
N ILE A 55 9.46 8.29 -18.02
CA ILE A 55 8.56 9.27 -18.66
C ILE A 55 9.37 10.38 -19.34
N LEU A 56 10.36 10.96 -18.67
CA LEU A 56 11.22 12.00 -19.24
C LEU A 56 12.01 11.51 -20.46
N ARG A 57 12.55 10.29 -20.39
CA ARG A 57 13.34 9.70 -21.49
C ARG A 57 12.47 9.41 -22.70
N THR A 58 11.25 8.91 -22.49
CA THR A 58 10.39 8.51 -23.60
C THR A 58 9.48 9.65 -24.07
N ALA A 59 9.42 10.80 -23.39
CA ALA A 59 8.45 11.89 -23.64
C ALA A 59 8.25 12.31 -25.11
N THR A 60 9.23 12.04 -25.97
CA THR A 60 9.18 12.25 -27.43
C THR A 60 8.35 11.22 -28.20
N ASP A 61 8.10 10.04 -27.61
CA ASP A 61 7.39 8.90 -28.16
C ASP A 61 6.03 8.68 -27.48
N TRP A 62 4.99 8.42 -28.28
CA TRP A 62 3.63 8.12 -27.81
C TRP A 62 3.55 6.88 -26.91
N SER A 63 4.51 5.96 -27.03
CA SER A 63 4.65 4.76 -26.20
C SER A 63 4.92 5.07 -24.73
N SER A 64 5.41 6.28 -24.41
CA SER A 64 5.55 6.79 -23.04
C SER A 64 4.29 6.68 -22.20
N LEU A 65 3.15 6.94 -22.83
CA LEU A 65 1.88 7.00 -22.13
C LEU A 65 1.50 5.61 -21.60
N ILE A 66 1.83 4.57 -22.37
CA ILE A 66 1.61 3.17 -21.98
C ILE A 66 2.52 2.80 -20.81
N TRP A 67 3.80 3.16 -20.87
CA TRP A 67 4.75 2.91 -19.78
C TRP A 67 4.39 3.67 -18.51
N ALA A 68 3.98 4.93 -18.62
CA ALA A 68 3.48 5.73 -17.51
C ALA A 68 2.24 5.08 -16.87
N GLY A 69 1.29 4.59 -17.67
CA GLY A 69 0.10 3.91 -17.20
C GLY A 69 0.39 2.57 -16.51
N ALA A 70 1.23 1.72 -17.12
CA ALA A 70 1.63 0.42 -16.56
C ALA A 70 2.27 0.59 -15.18
N VAL A 71 3.14 1.57 -15.06
CA VAL A 71 3.78 1.98 -13.83
C VAL A 71 2.77 2.49 -12.79
N PHE A 72 1.83 3.35 -13.20
CA PHE A 72 0.82 3.92 -12.31
C PHE A 72 -0.04 2.81 -11.69
N LEU A 73 -0.28 1.71 -12.42
CA LEU A 73 -0.96 0.52 -11.94
C LEU A 73 -0.08 -0.40 -11.08
N LEU A 74 1.23 -0.50 -11.39
CA LEU A 74 2.20 -1.26 -10.61
C LEU A 74 2.44 -0.64 -9.23
N TYR A 75 2.44 0.69 -9.13
CA TYR A 75 2.65 1.42 -7.88
C TYR A 75 1.74 0.98 -6.72
N PRO A 76 0.39 1.04 -6.82
CA PRO A 76 -0.48 0.61 -5.74
C PRO A 76 -0.37 -0.90 -5.50
N SER A 77 -0.08 -1.68 -6.54
CA SER A 77 0.03 -3.14 -6.44
C SER A 77 1.21 -3.60 -5.58
N VAL A 78 2.28 -2.82 -5.48
CA VAL A 78 3.45 -3.16 -4.64
C VAL A 78 3.41 -2.46 -3.28
N VAL A 79 3.03 -1.18 -3.26
CA VAL A 79 3.09 -0.37 -2.02
C VAL A 79 1.92 -0.70 -1.09
N LYS A 80 0.70 -0.88 -1.62
CA LYS A 80 -0.48 -1.13 -0.79
C LYS A 80 -0.38 -2.42 0.03
N PRO A 81 0.08 -3.57 -0.50
CA PRO A 81 0.18 -4.79 0.29
C PRO A 81 1.16 -4.70 1.45
N ILE A 82 2.28 -4.02 1.24
CA ILE A 82 3.29 -3.79 2.28
C ILE A 82 2.72 -2.83 3.33
N GLN A 83 2.08 -1.74 2.89
CA GLN A 83 1.39 -0.82 3.80
C GLN A 83 0.33 -1.55 4.64
N TYR A 84 -0.47 -2.42 4.03
CA TYR A 84 -1.50 -3.20 4.72
C TYR A 84 -0.89 -4.19 5.72
N SER A 85 0.22 -4.83 5.37
CA SER A 85 0.96 -5.73 6.25
C SER A 85 1.48 -5.02 7.51
N ILE A 86 2.07 -3.82 7.34
CA ILE A 86 2.56 -3.02 8.46
C ILE A 86 1.38 -2.47 9.28
N SER A 87 0.33 -1.95 8.63
CA SER A 87 -0.89 -1.49 9.31
C SER A 87 -1.54 -2.60 10.14
N ALA A 88 -1.56 -3.84 9.65
CA ALA A 88 -2.20 -4.96 10.34
C ALA A 88 -1.56 -5.29 11.71
N LYS A 89 -0.29 -4.92 11.93
CA LYS A 89 0.36 -5.05 13.25
C LYS A 89 -0.29 -4.19 14.34
N TYR A 90 -0.89 -3.07 13.94
CA TYR A 90 -1.47 -2.07 14.84
C TYR A 90 -2.98 -2.23 14.99
N LEU A 91 -3.57 -3.23 14.32
CA LEU A 91 -4.97 -3.56 14.50
C LEU A 91 -5.16 -4.25 15.86
N PRO A 92 -6.22 -3.89 16.60
CA PRO A 92 -6.56 -4.60 17.82
C PRO A 92 -6.83 -6.07 17.47
N GLN A 93 -6.20 -6.99 18.21
CA GLN A 93 -6.54 -8.40 18.16
C GLN A 93 -8.06 -8.50 18.41
N GLN A 94 -8.81 -9.17 17.54
CA GLN A 94 -10.20 -9.49 17.88
C GLN A 94 -10.15 -10.26 19.19
N ALA A 95 -10.69 -9.67 20.26
CA ALA A 95 -10.91 -10.40 21.50
C ALA A 95 -11.70 -11.64 21.10
N SER A 96 -11.07 -12.81 21.27
CA SER A 96 -11.75 -14.09 21.17
C SER A 96 -12.98 -13.97 22.05
N LYS A 97 -14.16 -13.88 21.43
CA LYS A 97 -15.38 -14.14 22.17
C LYS A 97 -15.33 -15.64 22.45
N GLU A 98 -15.04 -15.97 23.71
CA GLU A 98 -15.38 -17.27 24.31
C GLU A 98 -16.80 -17.70 23.92
#